data_AF-A0A1B9J2G8-F1
#
_entry.id   AF-A0A1B9J2G8-F1
#
_cell.length_a   1.000
_cell.length_b   1.000
_cell.length_c   1.000
_cell.angle_alpha   90.00
_cell.angle_beta   90.00
_cell.angle_gamma   90.00
#
_symmetry.space_group_name_H-M   'P 1'
#
loop_
_entity.id
_entity.type
_entity.pdbx_description
1 polymer ?
#
loop_
_entity_poly.entity_id
_entity_poly.type
_entity_poly.pdbx_seq_one_letter_code
_entity_poly.pdbx_strand_id
1 'polypeptide(L)'
;MSEILEVLSCLPSELDQNDPVACNKFSAVATRQQKAALMLLSLERINEKSQYVTKTYDTISKKLQYLQTSAVYSFVVAEGGPLPPAIEVDGKLCPDDMPKEYTKISFFEDIISFPPQYLDKWLIFHGEHPEDFGSMDHLDRSKLLFVLKGGTLNDSVRKYEKERNEKRTLETIDLTKDDGKPKRPRRSCTKK
;
A
#
# COMPACT_ATOMS: atom_id res chain seq x y z
N MET A 1 -23.88 -29.82 14.19
CA MET A 1 -23.24 -29.69 15.52
C MET A 1 -23.75 -30.71 16.55
N SER A 2 -24.98 -31.24 16.45
CA SER A 2 -25.54 -32.15 17.48
C SER A 2 -24.91 -33.54 17.57
N GLU A 3 -24.57 -34.18 16.45
CA GLU A 3 -24.16 -35.60 16.42
C GLU A 3 -22.70 -35.83 16.88
N ILE A 4 -21.80 -34.88 16.62
CA ILE A 4 -20.38 -35.00 17.02
C ILE A 4 -20.24 -34.86 18.54
N LEU A 5 -20.97 -33.93 19.16
CA LEU A 5 -20.98 -33.76 20.61
C LEU A 5 -21.51 -35.00 21.33
N GLU A 6 -22.49 -35.67 20.75
CA GLU A 6 -23.05 -36.91 21.28
C GLU A 6 -22.02 -38.06 21.22
N VAL A 7 -21.24 -38.16 20.14
CA VAL A 7 -20.16 -39.16 20.03
C VAL A 7 -18.97 -38.83 20.94
N LEU A 8 -18.65 -37.55 21.13
CA LEU A 8 -17.56 -37.12 22.02
C LEU A 8 -17.90 -37.28 23.51
N SER A 9 -19.19 -37.41 23.87
CA SER A 9 -19.63 -37.59 25.26
C SER A 9 -19.15 -38.88 25.92
N CYS A 10 -18.69 -39.87 25.13
CA CYS A 10 -18.12 -41.11 25.65
C CYS A 10 -16.64 -40.98 26.11
N LEU A 11 -16.00 -39.83 25.87
CA LEU A 11 -14.64 -39.56 26.31
C LEU A 11 -14.62 -39.13 27.80
N PRO A 12 -13.60 -39.52 28.57
CA PRO A 12 -13.47 -39.08 29.96
C PRO A 12 -13.34 -37.56 30.08
N SER A 13 -13.97 -36.97 31.09
CA SER A 13 -13.88 -35.53 31.38
C SER A 13 -12.47 -35.07 31.75
N GLU A 14 -11.65 -35.98 32.29
CA GLU A 14 -10.27 -35.70 32.73
C GLU A 14 -9.26 -35.84 31.59
N LEU A 15 -9.68 -36.37 30.43
CA LEU A 15 -8.78 -36.49 29.29
C LEU A 15 -8.55 -35.10 28.71
N ASP A 16 -7.30 -34.62 28.78
CA ASP A 16 -6.90 -33.46 27.99
C ASP A 16 -6.95 -33.83 26.51
N GLN A 17 -8.06 -33.45 25.90
CA GLN A 17 -8.30 -33.70 24.51
C GLN A 17 -7.23 -33.00 23.67
N ASN A 18 -6.72 -31.83 24.07
CA ASN A 18 -5.79 -31.03 23.26
C ASN A 18 -4.34 -31.53 23.29
N ASP A 19 -3.99 -32.43 24.21
CA ASP A 19 -2.70 -33.08 24.26
C ASP A 19 -2.70 -34.41 23.44
N PRO A 20 -1.99 -34.46 22.29
CA PRO A 20 -1.87 -35.69 21.51
C PRO A 20 -1.23 -36.84 22.29
N VAL A 21 -0.35 -36.55 23.25
CA VAL A 21 0.32 -37.57 24.07
C VAL A 21 -0.67 -38.19 25.05
N ALA A 22 -1.49 -37.39 25.74
CA ALA A 22 -2.56 -37.87 26.60
C ALA A 22 -3.59 -38.71 25.82
N CYS A 23 -4.04 -38.22 24.66
CA CYS A 23 -4.96 -38.95 23.79
C CYS A 23 -4.39 -40.29 23.32
N ASN A 24 -3.12 -40.33 22.93
CA ASN A 24 -2.46 -41.57 22.49
C ASN A 24 -2.32 -42.57 23.65
N LYS A 25 -1.95 -42.13 24.85
CA LYS A 25 -1.88 -42.99 26.04
C LYS A 25 -3.25 -43.57 26.39
N PHE A 26 -4.29 -42.73 26.37
CA PHE A 26 -5.66 -43.18 26.62
C PHE A 26 -6.15 -44.18 25.57
N SER A 27 -5.79 -43.99 24.29
CA SER A 27 -6.20 -44.88 23.19
C SER A 27 -5.78 -46.35 23.39
N ALA A 28 -4.70 -46.62 24.14
CA ALA A 28 -4.21 -47.97 24.41
C ALA A 28 -5.19 -48.80 25.24
N VAL A 29 -5.95 -48.15 26.14
CA VAL A 29 -6.90 -48.79 27.06
C VAL A 29 -8.37 -48.48 26.71
N ALA A 30 -8.60 -47.62 25.72
CA ALA A 30 -9.93 -47.17 25.32
C ALA A 30 -10.77 -48.26 24.64
N THR A 31 -12.10 -48.17 24.86
CA THR A 31 -13.08 -49.00 24.15
C THR A 31 -13.15 -48.65 22.65
N ARG A 32 -13.81 -49.50 21.85
CA ARG A 32 -14.00 -49.25 20.42
C ARG A 32 -14.74 -47.93 20.15
N GLN A 33 -15.75 -47.60 20.95
CA GLN A 33 -16.52 -46.36 20.81
C GLN A 33 -15.67 -45.13 21.14
N GLN A 34 -14.89 -45.19 22.22
CA GLN A 34 -13.96 -44.12 22.59
C GLN A 34 -12.85 -43.93 21.55
N LYS A 35 -12.33 -45.01 20.97
CA LYS A 35 -11.37 -44.93 19.85
C LYS A 35 -11.96 -44.23 18.64
N ALA A 36 -13.22 -44.52 18.29
CA ALA A 36 -13.91 -43.83 17.20
C ALA A 36 -14.10 -42.32 17.51
N ALA A 37 -14.44 -41.98 18.76
CA ALA A 37 -14.55 -40.59 19.20
C ALA A 37 -13.21 -39.84 19.12
N LEU A 38 -12.10 -40.44 19.56
CA LEU A 38 -10.74 -39.88 19.41
C LEU A 38 -10.36 -39.66 17.93
N MET A 39 -10.75 -40.60 17.06
CA MET A 39 -10.49 -40.49 15.63
C MET A 39 -11.26 -39.32 15.01
N LEU A 40 -12.54 -39.15 15.35
CA LEU A 40 -13.35 -38.01 14.90
C LEU A 40 -12.78 -36.68 15.38
N LEU A 41 -12.40 -36.58 16.66
CA LEU A 41 -11.73 -35.40 17.21
C LEU A 41 -10.44 -35.07 16.46
N SER A 42 -9.65 -36.10 16.11
CA SER A 42 -8.41 -35.93 15.34
C SER A 42 -8.70 -35.44 13.91
N LEU A 43 -9.75 -35.97 13.27
CA LEU A 43 -10.18 -35.54 11.94
C LEU A 43 -10.67 -34.10 11.93
N GLU A 44 -11.44 -33.69 12.94
CA GLU A 44 -11.91 -32.30 13.10
C GLU A 44 -10.74 -31.34 13.20
N ARG A 45 -9.74 -31.66 14.02
CA ARG A 45 -8.52 -30.85 14.14
C ARG A 45 -7.70 -30.79 12.86
N ILE A 46 -7.58 -31.91 12.15
CA ILE A 46 -6.90 -31.94 10.85
C ILE A 46 -7.65 -31.02 9.88
N ASN A 47 -8.99 -31.07 9.88
CA ASN A 47 -9.82 -30.22 9.05
C ASN A 47 -9.65 -28.73 9.38
N GLU A 48 -9.67 -28.34 10.66
CA GLU A 48 -9.42 -26.96 11.10
C GLU A 48 -8.03 -26.46 10.67
N LYS A 49 -6.99 -27.27 10.90
CA LYS A 49 -5.62 -26.95 10.48
C LYS A 49 -5.52 -26.84 8.96
N SER A 50 -6.17 -27.73 8.22
CA SER A 50 -6.22 -27.70 6.76
C SER A 50 -6.85 -26.39 6.27
N GLN A 51 -8.00 -25.98 6.84
CA GLN A 51 -8.64 -24.71 6.50
C GLN A 51 -7.76 -23.50 6.80
N TYR A 52 -7.05 -23.50 7.93
CA TYR A 52 -6.09 -22.45 8.26
C TYR A 52 -4.94 -22.38 7.24
N VAL A 53 -4.38 -23.53 6.86
CA VAL A 53 -3.32 -23.61 5.85
C VAL A 53 -3.82 -23.14 4.49
N THR A 54 -5.03 -23.53 4.06
CA THR A 54 -5.64 -23.05 2.82
C THR A 54 -5.79 -21.53 2.81
N LYS A 55 -6.33 -20.93 3.89
CA LYS A 55 -6.44 -19.46 4.01
C LYS A 55 -5.08 -18.76 3.94
N THR A 56 -4.07 -19.35 4.57
CA THR A 56 -2.71 -18.83 4.56
C THR A 56 -2.12 -18.91 3.15
N TYR A 57 -2.32 -20.04 2.47
CA TYR A 57 -1.88 -20.24 1.09
C TYR A 57 -2.55 -19.27 0.13
N ASP A 58 -3.87 -19.06 0.24
CA ASP A 58 -4.61 -18.08 -0.56
C ASP A 58 -4.05 -16.67 -0.37
N THR A 59 -3.72 -16.31 0.88
CA THR A 59 -3.11 -15.01 1.22
C THR A 59 -1.74 -14.85 0.57
N ILE A 60 -0.89 -15.88 0.65
CA ILE A 60 0.45 -15.88 0.04
C ILE A 60 0.33 -15.83 -1.49
N SER A 61 -0.57 -16.62 -2.07
CA SER A 61 -0.81 -16.67 -3.51
C SER A 61 -1.23 -15.30 -4.06
N LYS A 62 -2.16 -14.61 -3.39
CA LYS A 62 -2.55 -13.23 -3.74
C LYS A 62 -1.37 -12.25 -3.66
N LYS A 63 -0.55 -12.33 -2.59
CA LYS A 63 0.65 -11.49 -2.46
C LYS A 63 1.69 -11.78 -3.54
N LEU A 64 1.87 -13.03 -3.92
CA LEU A 64 2.80 -13.42 -4.98
C LEU A 64 2.33 -12.91 -6.35
N GLN A 65 1.05 -13.07 -6.66
CA GLN A 65 0.44 -12.50 -7.87
C GLN A 65 0.64 -10.99 -7.91
N TYR A 66 0.42 -10.30 -6.79
CA TYR A 66 0.66 -8.87 -6.67
C TYR A 66 2.11 -8.49 -6.98
N LEU A 67 3.09 -9.20 -6.40
CA LEU A 67 4.51 -8.95 -6.67
C LEU A 67 4.87 -9.18 -8.14
N GLN A 68 4.32 -10.24 -8.76
CA GLN A 68 4.52 -10.51 -10.19
C GLN A 68 3.93 -9.40 -11.06
N THR A 69 2.70 -8.97 -10.78
CA THR A 69 2.07 -7.84 -11.48
C THR A 69 2.89 -6.57 -11.30
N SER A 70 3.31 -6.25 -10.07
CA SER A 70 4.14 -5.08 -9.78
C SER A 70 5.48 -5.14 -10.53
N ALA A 71 6.11 -6.31 -10.63
CA ALA A 71 7.36 -6.47 -11.38
C ALA A 71 7.16 -6.20 -12.87
N VAL A 72 6.12 -6.76 -13.49
CA VAL A 72 5.81 -6.52 -14.91
C VAL A 72 5.52 -5.03 -15.16
N TYR A 73 4.68 -4.43 -14.33
CA TYR A 73 4.32 -3.02 -14.48
C TYR A 73 5.47 -2.06 -14.18
N SER A 74 6.46 -2.44 -13.37
CA SER A 74 7.65 -1.61 -13.16
C SER A 74 8.40 -1.32 -14.47
N PHE A 75 8.49 -2.31 -15.38
CA PHE A 75 9.06 -2.14 -16.72
C PHE A 75 8.15 -1.32 -17.62
N VAL A 76 6.85 -1.62 -17.62
CA VAL A 76 5.86 -0.89 -18.44
C VAL A 76 5.86 0.60 -18.09
N VAL A 77 5.82 0.93 -16.80
CA VAL A 77 5.84 2.32 -16.34
C VAL A 77 7.17 2.99 -16.62
N ALA A 78 8.30 2.28 -16.50
CA ALA A 78 9.62 2.83 -16.81
C ALA A 78 9.72 3.31 -18.26
N GLU A 79 9.06 2.60 -19.19
CA GLU A 79 8.96 2.94 -20.62
C GLU A 79 7.85 3.99 -20.91
N GLY A 80 7.25 4.60 -19.87
CA GLY A 80 6.18 5.59 -20.02
C GLY A 80 4.77 4.99 -20.20
N GLY A 81 4.62 3.69 -19.98
CA GLY A 81 3.34 3.00 -19.96
C GLY A 81 2.50 3.31 -18.70
N PRO A 82 1.27 2.79 -18.64
CA PRO A 82 0.35 3.08 -17.55
C PRO A 82 0.76 2.39 -16.24
N LEU A 83 0.31 2.97 -15.13
CA LEU A 83 0.36 2.39 -13.79
C LEU A 83 -0.34 1.03 -13.74
N PRO A 84 0.05 0.15 -12.79
CA PRO A 84 -0.67 -1.08 -12.55
C PRO A 84 -2.14 -0.83 -12.19
N PRO A 85 -3.01 -1.84 -12.38
CA PRO A 85 -4.39 -1.77 -11.94
C PRO A 85 -4.48 -1.36 -10.46
N ALA A 86 -5.51 -0.58 -10.12
CA ALA A 86 -5.73 -0.14 -8.75
C ALA A 86 -5.84 -1.34 -7.80
N ILE A 87 -5.10 -1.26 -6.70
CA ILE A 87 -5.14 -2.26 -5.62
C ILE A 87 -6.15 -1.77 -4.59
N GLU A 88 -6.94 -2.68 -4.06
CA GLU A 88 -7.84 -2.37 -2.96
C GLU A 88 -7.04 -2.07 -1.68
N VAL A 89 -7.30 -0.90 -1.08
CA VAL A 89 -6.85 -0.54 0.26
C VAL A 89 -8.07 -0.56 1.16
N ASP A 90 -8.07 -1.41 2.18
CA ASP A 90 -9.20 -1.63 3.09
C ASP A 90 -10.54 -1.89 2.38
N GLY A 91 -10.50 -2.61 1.25
CA GLY A 91 -11.68 -2.95 0.45
C GLY A 91 -12.22 -1.81 -0.43
N LYS A 92 -11.49 -0.71 -0.55
CA LYS A 92 -11.81 0.43 -1.43
C LYS A 92 -10.74 0.61 -2.50
N LEU A 93 -11.12 1.14 -3.66
CA LEU A 93 -10.21 1.43 -4.77
C LEU A 93 -9.77 2.91 -4.81
N CYS A 94 -10.46 3.80 -4.10
CA CYS A 94 -10.20 5.23 -4.07
C CYS A 94 -10.62 5.86 -2.73
N PRO A 95 -10.12 7.07 -2.42
CA PRO A 95 -10.56 7.84 -1.25
C PRO A 95 -12.05 8.17 -1.30
N ASP A 96 -12.62 8.41 -0.13
CA ASP A 96 -14.01 8.86 -0.01
C ASP A 96 -14.19 10.30 -0.56
N ASP A 97 -15.38 10.55 -1.13
CA ASP A 97 -15.76 11.85 -1.72
C ASP A 97 -14.79 12.36 -2.79
N MET A 98 -14.28 11.45 -3.62
CA MET A 98 -13.38 11.79 -4.72
C MET A 98 -14.17 11.99 -6.03
N PRO A 99 -14.17 13.21 -6.62
CA PRO A 99 -14.74 13.45 -7.94
C PRO A 99 -14.31 12.42 -8.99
N LYS A 100 -15.25 12.00 -9.84
CA LYS A 100 -15.06 10.92 -10.82
C LYS A 100 -13.82 11.10 -11.69
N GLU A 101 -13.50 12.32 -12.09
CA GLU A 101 -12.34 12.64 -12.93
C GLU A 101 -10.99 12.35 -12.27
N TYR A 102 -10.92 12.32 -10.95
CA TYR A 102 -9.69 12.06 -10.19
C TYR A 102 -9.69 10.68 -9.50
N THR A 103 -10.69 9.83 -9.78
CA THR A 103 -10.75 8.45 -9.27
C THR A 103 -9.87 7.49 -10.06
N LYS A 104 -9.65 7.78 -11.34
CA LYS A 104 -8.88 6.94 -12.26
C LYS A 104 -7.53 7.60 -12.51
N ILE A 105 -6.47 6.89 -12.13
CA ILE A 105 -5.08 7.33 -12.30
C ILE A 105 -4.40 6.27 -13.15
N SER A 106 -3.94 6.65 -14.32
CA SER A 106 -3.22 5.76 -15.23
C SER A 106 -1.79 6.23 -15.47
N PHE A 107 -1.53 7.53 -15.44
CA PHE A 107 -0.21 8.11 -15.73
C PHE A 107 0.20 9.15 -14.69
N PHE A 108 1.46 9.58 -14.75
CA PHE A 108 1.96 10.63 -13.84
C PHE A 108 1.28 11.98 -14.10
N GLU A 109 0.94 12.25 -15.35
CA GLU A 109 0.24 13.45 -15.81
C GLU A 109 -1.14 13.58 -15.18
N ASP A 110 -1.81 12.46 -14.92
CA ASP A 110 -3.08 12.46 -14.19
C ASP A 110 -2.87 12.99 -12.77
N ILE A 111 -1.81 12.54 -12.10
CA ILE A 111 -1.50 12.90 -10.71
C ILE A 111 -1.05 14.36 -10.59
N ILE A 112 -0.14 14.82 -11.45
CA ILE A 112 0.39 16.19 -11.35
C ILE A 112 -0.70 17.23 -11.59
N SER A 113 -1.76 16.86 -12.35
CA SER A 113 -2.92 17.71 -12.62
C SER A 113 -3.90 17.81 -11.44
N PHE A 114 -3.73 17.00 -10.39
CA PHE A 114 -4.64 17.01 -9.25
C PHE A 114 -4.59 18.35 -8.52
N PRO A 115 -5.75 18.89 -8.12
CA PRO A 115 -5.83 19.90 -7.07
C PRO A 115 -5.15 19.39 -5.77
N PRO A 116 -4.43 20.25 -5.03
CA PRO A 116 -3.70 19.83 -3.83
C PRO A 116 -4.56 19.06 -2.82
N GLN A 117 -5.81 19.47 -2.61
CA GLN A 117 -6.69 18.80 -1.65
C GLN A 117 -7.01 17.35 -2.02
N TYR A 118 -7.01 17.00 -3.31
CA TYR A 118 -7.32 15.65 -3.77
C TYR A 118 -6.06 14.78 -3.80
N LEU A 119 -4.91 15.39 -4.07
CA LEU A 119 -3.62 14.74 -3.90
C LEU A 119 -3.41 14.32 -2.44
N ASP A 120 -3.73 15.19 -1.49
CA ASP A 120 -3.62 14.89 -0.05
C ASP A 120 -4.56 13.77 0.37
N LYS A 121 -5.80 13.75 -0.12
CA LYS A 121 -6.74 12.63 0.11
C LYS A 121 -6.18 11.30 -0.38
N TRP A 122 -5.54 11.28 -1.55
CA TRP A 122 -4.93 10.07 -2.08
C TRP A 122 -3.72 9.62 -1.27
N LEU A 123 -2.88 10.54 -0.80
CA LEU A 123 -1.75 10.21 0.08
C LEU A 123 -2.23 9.60 1.40
N ILE A 124 -3.22 10.23 2.05
CA ILE A 124 -3.83 9.72 3.29
C ILE A 124 -4.46 8.34 3.08
N PHE A 125 -5.14 8.14 1.94
CA PHE A 125 -5.71 6.84 1.58
C PHE A 125 -4.68 5.72 1.46
N HIS A 126 -3.43 6.06 1.12
CA HIS A 126 -2.31 5.11 1.08
C HIS A 126 -1.53 5.03 2.41
N GLY A 127 -2.02 5.66 3.48
CA GLY A 127 -1.46 5.56 4.82
C GLY A 127 -0.42 6.64 5.17
N GLU A 128 -0.23 7.64 4.31
CA GLU A 128 0.66 8.76 4.61
C GLU A 128 0.01 9.75 5.59
N HIS A 129 0.77 10.25 6.56
CA HIS A 129 0.26 11.27 7.49
C HIS A 129 0.56 12.69 6.97
N PRO A 130 -0.35 13.67 7.16
CA PRO A 130 -0.14 15.05 6.72
C PRO A 130 1.14 15.71 7.25
N GLU A 131 1.67 15.22 8.38
CA GLU A 131 2.92 15.69 8.96
C GLU A 131 4.14 15.30 8.10
N ASP A 132 4.08 14.14 7.43
CA ASP A 132 5.19 13.60 6.63
C ASP A 132 5.33 14.34 5.29
N PHE A 133 4.20 14.72 4.68
CA PHE A 133 4.18 15.37 3.36
C PHE A 133 3.79 16.86 3.41
N GLY A 134 3.47 17.42 4.59
CA GLY A 134 3.01 18.80 4.73
C GLY A 134 4.05 19.85 4.30
N SER A 135 5.34 19.52 4.38
CA SER A 135 6.43 20.37 3.89
C SER A 135 6.81 20.11 2.43
N MET A 136 6.27 19.06 1.81
CA MET A 136 6.56 18.72 0.42
C MET A 136 5.80 19.64 -0.52
N ASP A 137 6.44 20.05 -1.61
CA ASP A 137 5.72 20.77 -2.65
C ASP A 137 4.83 19.83 -3.47
N HIS A 138 4.03 20.42 -4.38
CA HIS A 138 3.07 19.67 -5.18
C HIS A 138 3.75 18.56 -6.00
N LEU A 139 4.88 18.86 -6.63
CA LEU A 139 5.59 17.88 -7.46
C LEU A 139 6.10 16.71 -6.63
N ASP A 140 6.67 16.99 -5.46
CA ASP A 140 7.23 15.95 -4.59
C ASP A 140 6.11 15.06 -4.01
N ARG A 141 4.95 15.64 -3.66
CA ARG A 141 3.73 14.89 -3.30
C ARG A 141 3.19 14.05 -4.46
N SER A 142 3.19 14.57 -5.68
CA SER A 142 2.75 13.83 -6.87
C SER A 142 3.65 12.62 -7.15
N LYS A 143 4.97 12.77 -7.00
CA LYS A 143 5.92 11.66 -7.13
C LYS A 143 5.71 10.60 -6.06
N LEU A 144 5.49 11.03 -4.81
CA LEU A 144 5.20 10.11 -3.72
C LEU A 144 3.96 9.26 -4.04
N LEU A 145 2.85 9.89 -4.44
CA LEU A 145 1.66 9.16 -4.85
C LEU A 145 1.91 8.24 -6.06
N PHE A 146 2.70 8.68 -7.04
CA PHE A 146 3.04 7.86 -8.20
C PHE A 146 3.78 6.59 -7.80
N VAL A 147 4.75 6.69 -6.88
CA VAL A 147 5.49 5.53 -6.34
C VAL A 147 4.59 4.63 -5.51
N LEU A 148 3.74 5.19 -4.65
CA LEU A 148 2.75 4.42 -3.86
C LEU A 148 1.78 3.63 -4.75
N LYS A 149 1.50 4.14 -5.95
CA LYS A 149 0.69 3.49 -6.99
C LYS A 149 1.47 2.47 -7.84
N GLY A 150 2.74 2.21 -7.52
CA GLY A 150 3.60 1.27 -8.25
C GLY A 150 4.31 1.87 -9.45
N GLY A 151 4.34 3.20 -9.57
CA GLY A 151 5.09 3.91 -10.59
C GLY A 151 6.59 3.92 -10.32
N THR A 152 7.37 4.08 -11.39
CA THR A 152 8.84 4.23 -11.34
C THR A 152 9.24 5.61 -11.85
N LEU A 153 10.39 6.13 -11.42
CA LEU A 153 10.89 7.43 -11.91
C LEU A 153 11.28 7.31 -13.40
N ASN A 154 10.30 7.52 -14.28
CA ASN A 154 10.43 7.47 -15.73
C ASN A 154 10.70 8.86 -16.33
N ASP A 155 10.82 8.92 -17.65
CA ASP A 155 11.12 10.16 -18.35
C ASP A 155 10.02 11.24 -18.21
N SER A 156 8.75 10.84 -18.02
CA SER A 156 7.67 11.78 -17.69
C SER A 156 7.93 12.48 -16.37
N VAL A 157 8.28 11.75 -15.30
CA VAL A 157 8.61 12.36 -14.00
C VAL A 157 9.83 13.29 -14.13
N ARG A 158 10.87 12.84 -14.84
CA ARG A 158 12.10 13.62 -15.05
C ARG A 158 11.87 14.90 -15.83
N LYS A 159 10.93 14.90 -16.77
CA LYS A 159 10.54 16.11 -17.51
C LYS A 159 10.07 17.21 -16.56
N TYR A 160 9.17 16.89 -15.64
CA TYR A 160 8.67 17.87 -14.66
C TYR A 160 9.75 18.30 -13.65
N GLU A 161 10.66 17.40 -13.27
CA GLU A 161 11.84 17.78 -12.46
C GLU A 161 12.73 18.77 -13.18
N LYS A 162 13.03 18.51 -14.46
CA LYS A 162 13.84 19.39 -15.29
C LYS A 162 13.19 20.76 -15.42
N GLU A 163 11.88 20.82 -15.73
CA GLU A 163 11.13 22.08 -15.82
C GLU A 163 11.13 22.86 -14.49
N ARG A 164 10.97 22.19 -13.34
CA ARG A 164 11.06 22.82 -12.01
C ARG A 164 12.46 23.37 -11.75
N ASN A 165 13.49 22.58 -12.05
CA ASN A 165 14.88 22.98 -11.84
C ASN A 165 15.27 24.18 -12.72
N GLU A 166 14.86 24.18 -13.99
CA GLU A 166 15.07 25.29 -14.94
C GLU A 166 14.38 26.58 -14.47
N LYS A 167 13.14 26.48 -13.96
CA LYS A 167 12.46 27.64 -13.38
C LYS A 167 13.20 28.21 -12.18
N ARG A 168 13.67 27.36 -11.26
CA ARG A 168 14.44 27.80 -10.08
C ARG A 168 15.77 28.44 -10.45
N THR A 169 16.49 27.91 -11.44
CA THR A 169 17.74 28.54 -11.91
C THR A 169 17.47 29.89 -12.55
N LEU A 170 16.42 30.02 -13.37
CA LEU A 170 16.02 31.32 -13.95
C LEU A 170 15.67 32.35 -12.87
N GLU A 171 14.86 31.97 -11.86
CA GLU A 171 14.51 32.84 -10.74
C GLU A 171 15.75 33.28 -9.94
N THR A 172 16.72 32.38 -9.73
CA THR A 172 17.97 32.70 -9.03
C THR A 172 18.86 33.66 -9.84
N ILE A 173 18.90 33.49 -11.16
CA ILE A 173 19.64 34.38 -12.08
C ILE A 173 18.99 35.77 -12.12
N ASP A 174 17.67 35.87 -12.10
CA ASP A 174 16.98 37.16 -12.08
C ASP A 174 17.17 37.91 -10.75
N LEU A 175 17.20 37.20 -9.61
CA LEU A 175 17.51 37.79 -8.30
C LEU A 175 18.95 38.30 -8.19
N THR A 176 19.90 37.71 -8.92
CA THR A 176 21.32 38.12 -8.91
C THR A 176 21.64 39.22 -9.93
N LYS A 177 20.70 39.59 -10.81
CA LYS A 177 20.89 40.65 -11.83
C LYS A 177 20.50 42.06 -11.37
N ASP A 178 19.93 42.24 -10.17
CA ASP A 178 19.48 43.57 -9.71
C ASP A 178 20.49 44.37 -8.87
N ASP A 179 21.71 43.86 -8.64
CA ASP A 179 22.78 44.58 -7.91
C ASP A 179 23.79 45.33 -8.80
N GLY A 180 23.45 45.53 -10.07
CA GLY A 180 24.34 46.13 -11.08
C GLY A 180 23.95 47.52 -11.59
N LYS A 181 22.96 48.23 -11.01
CA LYS A 181 22.63 49.58 -11.48
C LYS A 181 23.70 50.60 -11.02
N PRO A 182 24.45 51.26 -11.93
CA PRO A 182 25.34 52.33 -11.54
C PRO A 182 24.50 53.49 -11.00
N LYS A 183 24.77 53.89 -9.75
CA LYS A 183 24.21 55.12 -9.15
C LYS A 183 24.54 56.30 -10.07
N ARG A 184 23.54 56.82 -10.77
CA ARG A 184 23.66 58.07 -11.54
C ARG A 184 24.15 59.18 -10.60
N PRO A 185 25.20 59.93 -10.95
CA PRO A 185 25.65 61.04 -10.12
C PRO A 185 24.55 62.09 -10.07
N ARG A 186 24.09 62.41 -8.84
CA ARG A 186 23.21 63.54 -8.57
C ARG A 186 23.94 64.81 -9.02
N ARG A 187 23.47 65.43 -10.12
CA ARG A 187 23.86 66.80 -10.48
C ARG A 187 23.48 67.73 -9.34
N SER A 188 24.48 68.23 -8.61
CA SER A 188 24.32 69.35 -7.70
C SER A 188 24.11 70.62 -8.53
N CYS A 189 22.87 71.12 -8.57
CA CYS A 189 22.59 72.48 -8.99
C CYS A 189 23.03 73.43 -7.87
N THR A 190 24.22 74.01 -7.97
CA THR A 190 24.52 75.28 -7.28
C THR A 190 24.00 76.42 -8.15
N LYS A 191 22.96 77.09 -7.64
CA LYS A 191 22.45 78.36 -8.17
C LYS A 191 23.45 79.47 -7.85
N LYS A 192 23.64 80.34 -8.86
CA LYS A 192 24.09 81.74 -8.87
C LYS A 192 24.88 82.26 -7.68
#